data_AF-A0A3S4FM90-F1
#
_entry.id   AF-A0A3S4FM90-F1
#
_cell.length_a   1.000
_cell.length_b   1.000
_cell.length_c   1.000
_cell.angle_alpha   90.00
_cell.angle_beta   90.00
_cell.angle_gamma   90.00
#
_symmetry.space_group_name_H-M   'P 1'
#
loop_
_entity.id
_entity.type
_entity.pdbx_description
1 polymer ?
#
loop_
_entity_poly.entity_id
_entity_poly.type
_entity_poly.pdbx_seq_one_letter_code
_entity_poly.pdbx_strand_id
1 'polypeptide(L)'
;MTPPFSLDETCQPFWLTGNIRTVIQAEKPGAEPESLEIQWQENKASPGRFCPLVPFVEGNKLSPRLVTDDDVPDTCISRAEYKDIKQ
;
A
#
# COMPACT_ATOMS: atom_id res chain seq x y z
N MET A 1 -13.25 26.98 -14.35
CA MET A 1 -13.83 26.89 -13.01
C MET A 1 -13.65 25.45 -12.55
N THR A 2 -12.73 25.21 -11.61
CA THR A 2 -12.52 23.88 -11.02
C THR A 2 -13.60 23.67 -9.95
N PRO A 3 -14.34 22.55 -9.94
CA PRO A 3 -15.37 22.35 -8.94
C PRO A 3 -14.73 22.25 -7.54
N PRO A 4 -15.40 22.73 -6.49
CA PRO A 4 -14.94 22.51 -5.13
C PRO A 4 -14.92 21.00 -4.86
N PHE A 5 -13.82 20.48 -4.31
CA PHE A 5 -13.82 19.17 -3.69
C PHE A 5 -14.81 19.22 -2.53
N SER A 6 -16.06 18.79 -2.75
CA SER A 6 -16.94 18.45 -1.65
C SER A 6 -16.42 17.15 -1.07
N LEU A 7 -15.83 17.23 0.12
CA LEU A 7 -15.69 16.09 1.01
C LEU A 7 -17.11 15.67 1.37
N ASP A 8 -17.74 14.86 0.49
CA ASP A 8 -18.95 14.16 0.87
C ASP A 8 -18.61 13.33 2.10
N GLU A 9 -19.38 13.50 3.18
CA GLU A 9 -19.34 12.68 4.39
C GLU A 9 -19.64 11.18 4.12
N THR A 10 -19.78 10.80 2.85
CA THR A 10 -19.90 9.42 2.36
C THR A 10 -18.55 8.75 2.11
N CYS A 11 -17.44 9.50 2.11
CA CYS A 11 -16.12 8.91 2.17
C CYS A 11 -15.95 8.24 3.54
N GLN A 12 -16.23 6.94 3.59
CA GLN A 12 -15.88 6.14 4.75
C GLN A 12 -14.39 6.38 5.04
N PRO A 13 -14.01 6.68 6.30
CA PRO A 13 -12.61 6.70 6.66
C PRO A 13 -12.05 5.36 6.22
N PHE A 14 -10.97 5.40 5.44
CA PHE A 14 -10.31 4.21 4.95
C PHE A 14 -9.87 3.42 6.18
N TRP A 15 -10.71 2.47 6.62
CA TRP A 15 -10.39 1.57 7.71
C TRP A 15 -9.08 0.93 7.30
N LEU A 16 -8.02 1.23 8.05
CA LEU A 16 -6.64 0.78 7.83
C LEU A 16 -6.70 -0.64 7.28
N THR A 17 -6.49 -0.70 5.97
CA THR A 17 -6.72 -1.89 5.18
C THR A 17 -5.60 -2.85 5.54
N GLY A 18 -5.84 -3.74 6.50
CA GLY A 18 -5.02 -4.94 6.65
C GLY A 18 -4.98 -5.78 5.35
N ASN A 19 -5.87 -5.47 4.39
CA ASN A 19 -6.01 -6.14 3.11
C ASN A 19 -5.54 -5.31 1.91
N ILE A 20 -4.46 -4.52 2.02
CA ILE A 20 -3.84 -3.96 0.81
C ILE A 20 -3.13 -5.11 0.05
N ARG A 21 -3.45 -5.25 -1.23
CA ARG A 21 -2.84 -6.23 -2.13
C ARG A 21 -2.32 -5.52 -3.38
N THR A 22 -1.18 -5.94 -3.88
CA THR A 22 -0.73 -5.55 -5.22
C THR A 22 -1.37 -6.47 -6.24
N VAL A 23 -1.99 -5.89 -7.26
CA VAL A 23 -2.64 -6.65 -8.34
C VAL A 23 -1.79 -6.53 -9.59
N ILE A 24 -1.26 -7.65 -10.07
CA ILE A 24 -0.58 -7.73 -11.37
C ILE A 24 -1.64 -8.15 -12.39
N GLN A 25 -1.97 -7.23 -13.31
CA GLN A 25 -2.91 -7.54 -14.38
C GLN A 25 -2.30 -8.58 -15.31
N ALA A 26 -3.10 -9.56 -15.70
CA ALA A 26 -2.67 -10.55 -16.67
C ALA A 26 -2.51 -9.91 -18.05
N GLU A 27 -1.44 -10.27 -18.76
CA GLU A 27 -1.16 -9.75 -20.11
C GLU A 27 -2.23 -10.16 -21.14
N LYS A 28 -2.97 -11.24 -20.87
CA LYS A 28 -3.99 -11.79 -21.77
C LYS A 28 -5.40 -11.46 -21.27
N PRO A 29 -6.29 -10.95 -22.13
CA PRO A 29 -7.70 -10.76 -21.79
C PRO A 29 -8.34 -12.08 -21.33
N GLY A 30 -8.99 -12.06 -20.16
CA GLY A 30 -9.69 -13.22 -19.58
C GLY A 30 -8.86 -14.12 -18.67
N ALA A 31 -7.57 -13.84 -18.48
CA ALA A 31 -6.78 -14.48 -17.43
C ALA A 31 -6.98 -13.77 -16.08
N GLU A 32 -6.99 -14.55 -14.99
CA GLU A 32 -7.15 -13.99 -13.65
C GLU A 32 -5.91 -13.16 -13.26
N PRO A 33 -6.10 -11.98 -12.64
CA PRO A 33 -4.99 -11.19 -12.14
C PRO A 33 -4.34 -11.86 -10.93
N GLU A 34 -3.03 -11.71 -10.81
CA GLU A 34 -2.30 -12.18 -9.64
C GLU A 34 -2.42 -11.15 -8.51
N SER A 35 -2.85 -11.56 -7.32
CA SER A 35 -2.89 -10.71 -6.14
C SER A 35 -1.76 -11.09 -5.17
N LEU A 36 -0.83 -10.17 -4.96
CA LEU A 36 0.26 -10.31 -4.01
C LEU A 36 -0.08 -9.57 -2.71
N GLU A 37 0.12 -10.23 -1.57
CA GLU A 37 -0.01 -9.59 -0.27
C GLU A 37 1.07 -8.52 -0.11
N ILE A 38 0.69 -7.34 0.40
CA ILE A 38 1.67 -6.32 0.77
C ILE A 38 2.36 -6.74 2.06
N GLN A 39 3.68 -6.89 1.96
CA GLN A 39 4.52 -7.06 3.14
C GLN A 39 4.79 -5.70 3.77
N TRP A 40 5.02 -5.68 5.07
CA TRP A 40 5.34 -4.46 5.81
C TRP A 40 6.70 -4.63 6.48
N GLN A 41 7.51 -3.57 6.46
CA GLN A 41 8.85 -3.59 7.05
C GLN A 41 9.07 -2.31 7.87
N GLU A 42 9.75 -2.44 9.01
CA GLU A 42 10.16 -1.29 9.80
C GLU A 42 11.13 -0.38 9.01
N ASN A 43 10.82 0.91 8.98
CA ASN A 43 11.68 1.91 8.37
C ASN A 43 12.86 2.20 9.30
N LYS A 44 14.08 1.91 8.84
CA LYS A 44 15.30 2.18 9.62
C LYS A 44 15.54 3.67 9.87
N ALA A 45 15.06 4.55 9.00
CA ALA A 45 15.17 5.99 9.16
C ALA A 45 14.18 6.55 10.21
N SER A 46 13.06 5.86 10.43
CA SER A 46 12.00 6.26 11.36
C SER A 46 11.58 5.08 12.23
N PRO A 47 12.35 4.77 13.29
CA PRO A 47 12.06 3.63 14.17
C PRO A 47 10.63 3.64 14.71
N GLY A 48 9.96 2.49 14.71
CA GLY A 48 8.56 2.37 15.12
C GLY A 48 7.52 2.66 14.02
N ARG A 49 7.95 3.12 12.83
CA ARG A 49 7.11 3.24 11.63
C ARG A 49 7.34 2.02 10.72
N PHE A 50 6.27 1.38 10.29
CA PHE A 50 6.26 0.23 9.39
C PHE A 50 5.70 0.69 8.05
N CYS A 51 6.44 0.46 6.98
CA CYS A 51 6.08 0.93 5.65
C CYS A 51 5.84 -0.26 4.71
N PRO A 52 4.99 -0.09 3.68
CA PRO A 52 4.69 -1.16 2.75
C PRO A 52 5.90 -1.47 1.85
N LEU A 53 6.15 -2.76 1.63
CA LEU A 53 7.01 -3.30 0.59
C LEU A 53 6.12 -3.59 -0.63
N VAL A 54 6.21 -2.71 -1.62
CA VAL A 54 5.44 -2.83 -2.86
C VAL A 54 6.30 -3.57 -3.88
N PRO A 55 5.82 -4.66 -4.50
CA PRO A 55 6.53 -5.32 -5.59
C PRO A 55 6.52 -4.41 -6.82
N PHE A 56 7.72 -4.00 -7.25
CA PHE A 56 7.93 -3.15 -8.41
C PHE A 56 8.43 -4.01 -9.58
N VAL A 57 7.87 -3.79 -10.77
CA VAL A 57 8.32 -4.46 -11.99
C VAL A 57 9.49 -3.68 -12.59
N GLU A 58 10.67 -4.27 -12.60
CA GLU A 58 11.86 -3.74 -13.24
C GLU A 58 12.28 -4.68 -14.38
N GLY A 59 11.84 -4.36 -15.61
CA GLY A 59 11.96 -5.27 -16.75
C GLY A 59 11.15 -6.56 -16.51
N ASN A 60 11.83 -7.71 -16.47
CA ASN A 60 11.22 -9.02 -16.22
C ASN A 60 11.32 -9.48 -14.76
N LYS A 61 11.73 -8.58 -13.84
CA LYS A 61 11.95 -8.94 -12.43
C LYS A 61 10.98 -8.16 -11.53
N LEU A 62 10.38 -8.88 -10.57
CA LEU A 62 9.69 -8.27 -9.44
C LEU A 62 10.70 -8.01 -8.33
N SER A 63 10.89 -6.74 -7.99
CA SER A 63 11.78 -6.29 -6.92
C SER A 63 10.96 -5.54 -5.87
N PRO A 64 10.93 -5.99 -4.60
CA PRO A 64 10.21 -5.26 -3.55
C PRO A 64 10.92 -3.93 -3.25
N ARG A 65 10.14 -2.84 -3.25
CA ARG A 65 10.60 -1.51 -2.84
C ARG A 65 9.86 -1.08 -1.59
N LEU A 66 10.62 -0.58 -0.61
CA LEU A 66 10.05 0.08 0.55
C LEU A 66 9.56 1.47 0.12
N VAL A 67 8.26 1.73 0.27
CA VAL A 67 7.65 3.04 -0.01
C VAL A 67 7.49 3.76 1.32
N THR A 68 8.17 4.89 1.50
CA THR A 68 8.23 5.62 2.76
C THR A 68 7.34 6.87 2.74
N ASP A 69 7.17 7.51 3.91
CA ASP A 69 6.44 8.77 4.03
C ASP A 69 7.06 9.91 3.17
N ASP A 70 8.33 9.80 2.77
CA ASP A 70 8.99 10.71 1.83
C ASP A 70 8.55 10.48 0.37
N ASP A 71 8.19 9.24 0.01
CA ASP A 71 7.68 8.88 -1.31
C ASP A 71 6.18 9.21 -1.42
N VAL A 72 5.40 8.83 -0.40
CA VAL A 72 3.95 9.04 -0.32
C VAL A 72 3.58 9.41 1.12
N PRO A 73 3.03 10.61 1.38
CA PRO A 73 2.65 11.02 2.72
C PRO A 73 1.68 10.03 3.38
N ASP A 74 1.84 9.83 4.69
CA ASP A 74 0.99 8.98 5.53
C ASP A 74 0.89 7.50 5.07
N THR A 75 1.91 6.99 4.36
CA THR A 75 1.92 5.60 3.87
C THR A 75 2.37 4.60 4.94
N CYS A 76 3.24 5.03 5.87
CA CYS A 76 3.71 4.16 6.93
C CYS A 76 2.71 4.13 8.10
N ILE A 77 2.64 3.00 8.78
CA ILE A 77 1.78 2.77 9.95
C ILE A 77 2.63 2.67 11.22
N SER A 78 2.02 2.93 12.37
CA SER A 78 2.66 2.72 13.67
C SER A 78 2.83 1.23 13.98
N ARG A 79 3.67 0.91 14.97
CA ARG A 79 3.82 -0.44 15.51
C ARG A 79 2.52 -1.03 16.05
N ALA A 80 1.61 -0.21 16.60
CA ALA A 80 0.34 -0.68 17.12
C ALA A 80 -0.55 -1.18 15.96
N GLU A 81 -0.72 -0.33 14.95
CA GLU A 81 -1.46 -0.66 13.72
C GLU A 81 -0.86 -1.88 13.01
N TYR A 82 0.49 -1.97 12.93
CA TYR A 82 1.16 -3.15 12.34
C TYR A 82 0.83 -4.46 13.08
N LYS A 83 0.71 -4.41 14.42
CA LYS A 83 0.32 -5.58 15.21
C LYS A 83 -1.15 -5.94 14.99
N ASP A 84 -2.01 -4.94 14.84
CA ASP A 84 -3.45 -5.15 14.63
C ASP A 84 -3.74 -5.79 13.27
N ILE A 85 -2.98 -5.45 12.21
CA ILE A 85 -3.12 -6.07 10.88
C ILE A 85 -2.50 -7.47 10.76
N LYS A 86 -1.65 -7.87 11.72
CA LYS A 86 -1.00 -9.20 11.75
C LYS A 86 -1.72 -10.22 12.64
N GLN A 87 -2.75 -9.79 13.39
CA GLN A 87 -3.65 -10.68 14.14
C GLN A 87 -4.71 -11.28 13.22
#